data_AF-A0A847J195-F1
#
_entry.id   AF-A0A847J195-F1
#
_cell.length_a   1.000
_cell.length_b   1.000
_cell.length_c   1.000
_cell.angle_alpha   90.00
_cell.angle_beta   90.00
_cell.angle_gamma   90.00
#
_symmetry.space_group_name_H-M   'P 1'
#
loop_
_entity.id
_entity.type
_entity.pdbx_description
1 polymer ?
#
loop_
_entity_poly.entity_id
_entity_poly.type
_entity_poly.pdbx_seq_one_letter_code
_entity_poly.pdbx_strand_id
1 'polypeptide(L)' 'KPKFSENDPRLQLAFKLYLEGATEKDVERQTGINRRTFQRYRNKFNIHRT' A
#
# COMPACT_ATOMS: atom_id res chain seq x y z
N LYS A 1 -13.96 11.62 -1.98
CA LYS A 1 -13.95 10.27 -2.61
C LYS A 1 -12.61 9.60 -2.36
N PRO A 2 -12.57 8.29 -2.01
CA PRO A 2 -11.30 7.59 -1.88
C PRO A 2 -10.58 7.54 -3.23
N LYS A 3 -9.27 7.82 -3.23
CA LYS A 3 -8.43 7.89 -4.43
C LYS A 3 -8.18 6.51 -5.07
N PHE A 4 -8.33 5.45 -4.29
CA PHE A 4 -8.18 4.05 -4.70
C PHE A 4 -9.34 3.27 -4.12
N SER A 5 -9.89 2.35 -4.90
CA SER A 5 -10.84 1.34 -4.40
C SER A 5 -10.08 0.21 -3.71
N GLU A 6 -10.79 -0.61 -2.94
CA GLU A 6 -10.21 -1.80 -2.30
C GLU A 6 -9.64 -2.78 -3.33
N ASN A 7 -10.31 -2.91 -4.47
CA ASN A 7 -9.89 -3.79 -5.57
C ASN A 7 -8.96 -3.10 -6.58
N ASP A 8 -8.38 -1.95 -6.23
CA ASP A 8 -7.43 -1.28 -7.11
C ASP A 8 -6.15 -2.14 -7.26
N PRO A 9 -5.75 -2.51 -8.49
CA PRO A 9 -4.63 -3.42 -8.70
C PRO A 9 -3.29 -2.86 -8.21
N ARG A 10 -3.11 -1.53 -8.22
CA ARG A 10 -1.88 -0.90 -7.68
C ARG A 10 -1.87 -0.96 -6.17
N LEU A 11 -3.03 -0.78 -5.54
CA LEU A 11 -3.15 -0.87 -4.08
C LEU A 11 -2.92 -2.32 -3.60
N GLN A 12 -3.46 -3.31 -4.31
CA GLN A 12 -3.22 -4.73 -4.03
C GLN A 12 -1.74 -5.11 -4.21
N LEU A 13 -1.10 -4.64 -5.29
CA LEU A 13 0.34 -4.80 -5.48
C LEU A 13 1.14 -4.16 -4.33
N ALA A 14 0.74 -2.96 -3.89
CA ALA A 14 1.39 -2.26 -2.78
C ALA A 14 1.29 -3.05 -1.47
N PHE A 15 0.14 -3.66 -1.18
CA PHE A 15 -0.02 -4.53 -0.01
C PHE A 15 0.84 -5.79 -0.13
N LYS A 16 0.87 -6.44 -1.29
CA LYS A 16 1.70 -7.63 -1.53
C LYS A 16 3.18 -7.33 -1.29
N LEU A 17 3.71 -6.28 -1.90
CA LEU A 17 5.10 -5.84 -1.71
C LEU A 17 5.40 -5.53 -0.24
N TYR A 18 4.46 -4.86 0.44
CA TYR A 18 4.61 -4.61 1.86
C TYR A 18 4.52 -5.89 2.69
N LEU A 19 3.78 -6.93 2.32
CA LEU A 19 3.81 -8.18 3.09
C LEU A 19 5.09 -8.99 2.81
N GLU A 20 5.68 -8.85 1.62
CA GLU A 20 6.92 -9.52 1.21
C GLU A 20 8.22 -8.90 1.80
N GLY A 21 8.12 -7.76 2.49
CA GLY A 21 9.28 -7.14 3.15
C GLY A 21 9.70 -5.77 2.60
N ALA A 22 9.14 -5.31 1.48
CA ALA A 22 9.46 -4.00 0.89
C ALA A 22 9.07 -2.81 1.78
N THR A 23 9.97 -1.88 2.06
CA THR A 23 9.62 -0.73 2.91
C THR A 23 8.54 0.13 2.27
N GLU A 24 7.86 0.99 3.04
CA GLU A 24 6.86 1.89 2.47
C GLU A 24 7.45 2.83 1.40
N LYS A 25 8.76 3.12 1.48
CA LYS A 25 9.50 3.86 0.44
C LYS A 25 9.66 3.04 -0.84
N ASP A 26 9.94 1.74 -0.72
CA ASP A 26 10.06 0.85 -1.87
C ASP A 26 8.71 0.64 -2.55
N VAL A 27 7.65 0.50 -1.75
CA VAL A 27 6.26 0.45 -2.23
C VAL A 27 5.91 1.70 -3.03
N GLU A 28 6.26 2.89 -2.53
CA GLU A 28 6.06 4.15 -3.26
C GLU A 28 6.83 4.17 -4.60
N ARG A 29 8.10 3.73 -4.60
CA ARG A 29 8.91 3.66 -5.82
C ARG A 29 8.34 2.69 -6.87
N GLN A 30 7.83 1.54 -6.43
CA GLN A 30 7.35 0.49 -7.34
C GLN A 30 5.93 0.72 -7.84
N THR A 31 5.05 1.23 -6.98
CA THR A 31 3.61 1.37 -7.29
C THR A 31 3.21 2.79 -7.67
N GLY A 32 4.06 3.78 -7.37
CA GLY A 32 3.75 5.20 -7.50
C GLY A 32 2.73 5.70 -6.46
N ILE A 33 2.31 4.85 -5.52
CA ILE A 33 1.41 5.26 -4.44
C ILE A 33 2.23 5.97 -3.39
N ASN A 34 1.94 7.25 -3.18
CA ASN A 34 2.67 8.04 -2.19
C ASN A 34 2.64 7.37 -0.81
N ARG A 35 3.78 7.37 -0.10
CA ARG A 35 3.95 6.70 1.19
C ARG A 35 2.85 7.04 2.20
N ARG A 36 2.48 8.32 2.34
CA ARG A 36 1.43 8.76 3.29
C ARG A 36 0.06 8.22 2.90
N THR A 37 -0.20 8.12 1.60
CA THR A 37 -1.43 7.52 1.06
C THR A 37 -1.44 6.02 1.37
N PHE A 38 -0.33 5.33 1.09
CA PHE A 38 -0.19 3.91 1.39
C PHE A 38 -0.38 3.61 2.89
N GLN A 39 0.27 4.35 3.78
CA GLN A 39 0.09 4.23 5.24
C GLN A 39 -1.37 4.33 5.67
N ARG A 40 -2.11 5.31 5.16
CA ARG A 40 -3.53 5.50 5.48
C ARG A 40 -4.36 4.31 5.03
N TYR A 41 -4.13 3.78 3.83
CA TYR A 41 -4.85 2.61 3.35
C TYR A 41 -4.44 1.33 4.09
N ARG A 42 -3.16 1.18 4.39
CA ARG A 42 -2.62 0.08 5.20
C ARG A 42 -3.32 -0.02 6.56
N ASN A 43 -3.41 1.10 7.27
CA ASN A 43 -4.13 1.17 8.55
C ASN A 43 -5.64 0.94 8.38
N LYS A 44 -6.25 1.48 7.31
CA LYS A 44 -7.67 1.27 7.03
C LYS A 44 -8.01 -0.22 6.82
N PHE A 45 -7.11 -0.97 6.19
CA PHE A 45 -7.29 -2.40 5.88
C PHE A 45 -6.55 -3.33 6.86
N ASN A 46 -6.04 -2.79 7.99
CA ASN A 46 -5.30 -3.55 9.02
C ASN A 46 -4.15 -4.41 8.47
N ILE A 47 -3.44 -3.92 7.46
CA ILE A 47 -2.30 -4.62 6.87
C ILE A 47 -1.04 -4.31 7.70
N HIS A 48 -0.61 -5.27 8.51
CA HIS A 48 0.58 -5.13 9.37
C HIS A 48 1.53 -6.30 9.16
N ARG A 49 2.83 -6.03 9.28
CA ARG A 49 3.83 -7.09 9.47
C ARG A 49 3.84 -7.41 10.95
N THR A 50 3.60 -8.67 11.29
CA THR A 50 3.94 -9.25 12.59
C THR A 50 5.43 -9.48 12.70
#